data_AF-A0A0J6JGW1-F1
#
_entry.id   AF-A0A0J6JGW1-F1
#
_cell.length_a   1.000
_cell.length_b   1.000
_cell.length_c   1.000
_cell.angle_alpha   90.00
_cell.angle_beta   90.00
_cell.angle_gamma   90.00
#
_symmetry.space_group_name_H-M   'P 1'
#
loop_
_entity.id
_entity.type
_entity.pdbx_description
1 polymer ?
#
loop_
_entity_poly.entity_id
_entity_poly.type
_entity_poly.pdbx_seq_one_letter_code
_entity_poly.pdbx_strand_id
1 'polypeptide(L)' 'MGSESLQPPTSSGPFYRLTPEVGYMHPRLFQVIAVSQGFFHIREAGTGQVKGFRCTYSDACALAEHFEKALP' A
#
# COMPACT_ATOMS: atom_id res chain seq x y z
N MET A 1 -2.45 29.45 -21.27
CA MET A 1 -1.77 28.16 -21.53
C MET A 1 -1.10 27.78 -20.21
N GLY A 2 -1.65 26.77 -19.53
CA GLY A 2 -1.44 26.52 -18.11
C GLY A 2 -0.01 26.12 -17.75
N SER A 3 0.61 26.92 -16.90
CA SER A 3 1.84 26.60 -16.19
C SER A 3 1.48 25.80 -14.93
N GLU A 4 1.48 24.48 -15.02
CA GLU A 4 1.33 23.61 -13.85
C GLU A 4 2.66 23.61 -13.09
N SER A 5 2.75 24.54 -12.15
CA SER A 5 3.87 24.68 -11.23
C SER A 5 3.83 23.50 -10.26
N LEU A 6 4.79 22.59 -10.36
CA LEU A 6 5.06 21.58 -9.32
C LEU A 6 5.48 22.33 -8.05
N GLN A 7 4.52 22.66 -7.19
CA GLN A 7 4.79 23.28 -5.90
C GLN A 7 5.56 22.27 -5.03
N PRO A 8 6.64 22.71 -4.33
CA PRO A 8 7.32 21.85 -3.38
C PRO A 8 6.34 21.49 -2.25
N PRO A 9 6.35 20.25 -1.76
CA PRO A 9 5.44 19.82 -0.70
C PRO A 9 5.70 20.66 0.55
N THR A 10 4.71 21.47 0.91
CA THR A 10 4.68 22.18 2.19
C THR A 10 4.84 21.16 3.32
N SER A 11 5.74 21.45 4.24
CA SER A 11 6.30 20.61 5.33
C SER A 11 5.31 19.98 6.34
N SER A 12 4.04 19.79 6.01
CA SER A 12 3.02 19.25 6.93
C SER A 12 2.04 18.29 6.24
N GLY A 13 2.55 17.33 5.47
CA GLY A 13 1.77 16.20 4.97
C GLY A 13 2.61 14.91 5.03
N PRO A 14 2.08 13.76 5.49
CA PRO A 14 2.86 12.53 5.53
C PRO A 14 3.08 12.02 4.11
N PHE A 15 4.34 11.88 3.70
CA PHE A 15 4.77 11.40 2.38
C PHE A 15 4.33 9.96 2.04
N TYR A 16 3.73 9.24 2.99
CA TYR A 16 2.99 8.00 2.76
C TYR A 16 1.97 7.77 3.89
N ARG A 17 0.98 8.64 3.99
CA ARG A 17 -0.31 8.23 4.55
C ARG A 17 -1.37 9.02 3.82
N LEU A 18 -1.98 8.37 2.84
CA LEU A 18 -3.14 8.92 2.15
C LEU A 18 -4.22 9.12 3.19
N THR A 19 -4.54 10.38 3.43
CA THR A 19 -5.66 10.77 4.25
C THR A 19 -6.93 10.23 3.57
N PRO A 20 -7.88 9.66 4.33
CA PRO A 20 -9.09 9.05 3.75
C PRO A 20 -9.94 10.03 2.94
N GLU A 21 -9.75 11.33 3.15
CA GLU A 21 -10.33 12.41 2.36
C GLU A 21 -9.83 12.50 0.90
N VAL A 22 -8.67 11.93 0.56
CA VAL A 22 -8.15 11.81 -0.81
C VAL A 22 -8.22 10.35 -1.26
N GLY A 23 -9.46 9.89 -1.39
CA GLY A 23 -9.95 8.76 -2.19
C GLY A 23 -8.96 7.68 -2.65
N TYR A 24 -8.84 6.62 -1.85
CA TYR A 24 -9.05 5.29 -2.42
C TYR A 24 -10.48 4.89 -2.03
N MET A 25 -11.38 4.82 -3.02
CA MET A 25 -12.78 4.38 -2.82
C MET A 25 -12.87 2.95 -2.24
N HIS A 26 -11.74 2.23 -2.19
CA HIS A 26 -11.56 0.97 -1.49
C HIS A 26 -10.22 0.99 -0.73
N PRO A 27 -10.22 1.08 0.61
CA PRO A 27 -8.99 0.89 1.37
C PRO A 27 -8.50 -0.54 1.10
N ARG A 28 -7.33 -0.70 0.46
CA ARG A 28 -6.72 -2.03 0.30
C ARG A 28 -6.53 -2.62 1.69
N LEU A 29 -7.19 -3.76 1.94
CA LEU A 29 -7.15 -4.49 3.19
C LEU A 29 -5.79 -5.13 3.40
N PHE A 30 -5.04 -5.42 2.33
CA PHE A 30 -3.71 -5.99 2.39
C PHE A 30 -2.65 -5.08 1.75
N GLN A 31 -1.53 -4.93 2.45
CA GLN A 31 -0.38 -4.13 2.05
C GLN A 31 0.83 -5.03 1.85
N VAL A 32 1.51 -4.85 0.73
CA VAL A 32 2.79 -5.51 0.42
C VAL A 32 3.92 -4.57 0.85
N ILE A 33 4.79 -5.04 1.73
CA ILE A 33 5.88 -4.24 2.29
C ILE A 33 7.20 -4.93 2.00
N ALA A 34 8.10 -4.21 1.32
CA ALA A 34 9.49 -4.64 1.13
C ALA A 34 10.26 -4.49 2.45
N VAL A 35 10.91 -5.56 2.90
CA VAL A 35 11.76 -5.56 4.11
C VAL A 35 13.23 -5.52 3.72
N SER A 36 13.60 -6.26 2.68
CA SER A 36 14.95 -6.37 2.16
C SER A 36 14.93 -6.82 0.70
N GLN A 37 16.10 -6.92 0.08
CA GLN A 37 16.23 -7.39 -1.30
C GLN A 37 15.63 -8.79 -1.44
N GLY A 38 14.53 -8.89 -2.20
CA GLY A 38 13.84 -10.16 -2.40
C GLY A 38 13.10 -10.65 -1.16
N PHE A 39 12.65 -9.76 -0.27
CA PHE A 39 11.80 -10.14 0.86
C PHE A 39 10.66 -9.15 1.04
N PHE A 40 9.44 -9.65 0.92
CA PHE A 40 8.20 -8.91 1.00
C PHE A 40 7.29 -9.59 2.02
N HIS A 41 6.69 -8.82 2.92
CA HIS A 41 5.62 -9.33 3.78
C HIS A 41 4.29 -8.68 3.40
N ILE A 42 3.24 -9.48 3.50
CA ILE A 42 1.87 -9.03 3.29
C ILE A 42 1.29 -8.79 4.68
N ARG A 43 0.83 -7.57 4.95
CA ARG A 43 0.14 -7.24 6.20
C ARG A 43 -1.28 -6.77 5.95
N GLU A 44 -2.17 -7.07 6.89
CA GLU A 44 -3.51 -6.51 6.93
C GLU A 44 -3.46 -5.04 7.40
N ALA A 45 -4.12 -4.13 6.68
CA ALA A 45 -4.10 -2.70 6.93
C ALA A 45 -4.88 -2.32 8.21
N GLY A 46 -5.97 -3.03 8.51
CA GLY A 46 -6.80 -2.77 9.68
C GLY A 46 -6.16 -3.22 11.00
N THR A 47 -5.54 -4.39 11.01
CA THR A 47 -4.98 -5.02 12.22
C THR A 47 -3.46 -4.91 12.32
N GLY A 48 -2.78 -4.62 11.21
CA GLY A 48 -1.32 -4.69 11.11
C GLY A 48 -0.76 -6.11 11.09
N GLN A 49 -1.59 -7.16 11.10
CA GLN A 49 -1.12 -8.54 11.16
C GLN A 49 -0.44 -8.97 9.87
N VAL A 50 0.75 -9.57 9.99
CA VAL A 50 1.46 -10.17 8.85
C VAL A 50 0.78 -11.50 8.49
N LYS A 51 0.25 -11.59 7.27
CA LYS A 51 -0.45 -12.78 6.75
C LYS A 51 0.45 -13.70 5.93
N GLY A 52 1.67 -13.27 5.60
CA GLY A 52 2.63 -14.10 4.91
C GLY A 52 3.87 -13.36 4.43
N PHE A 53 4.85 -14.13 3.95
CA PHE A 53 6.12 -13.65 3.39
C PHE A 53 6.33 -14.21 1.99
N ARG A 54 6.89 -13.41 1.10
CA ARG A 54 7.19 -13.78 -0.28
C ARG A 54 8.53 -13.20 -0.70
N CYS A 55 9.22 -13.92 -1.60
CA CYS A 55 10.53 -13.51 -2.06
C CYS A 55 10.48 -12.57 -3.28
N THR A 56 9.33 -12.50 -3.95
CA THR A 56 9.12 -11.65 -5.12
C THR A 56 7.95 -10.70 -4.90
N TYR A 57 8.02 -9.53 -5.54
CA TYR A 57 6.93 -8.56 -5.51
C TYR A 57 5.66 -9.11 -6.17
N SER A 58 5.82 -9.83 -7.29
CA SER A 58 4.70 -10.43 -8.02
C SER A 58 3.94 -11.45 -7.18
N ASP A 59 4.64 -12.35 -6.49
CA ASP A 59 4.00 -13.34 -5.60
C ASP A 59 3.35 -12.67 -4.39
N ALA A 60 3.98 -11.62 -3.86
CA ALA A 60 3.43 -10.85 -2.75
C ALA A 60 2.13 -10.15 -3.14
N CYS A 61 2.07 -9.58 -4.35
CA CYS A 61 0.88 -8.95 -4.89
C CYS A 61 -0.24 -9.96 -5.17
N ALA A 62 0.09 -11.10 -5.78
CA ALA A 62 -0.89 -12.17 -6.03
C ALA A 62 -1.49 -12.70 -4.72
N LEU A 63 -0.68 -12.81 -3.67
CA LEU A 63 -1.16 -13.22 -2.35
C LEU A 63 -2.07 -12.17 -1.71
N ALA A 64 -1.71 -10.89 -1.79
CA ALA A 64 -2.55 -9.81 -1.30
C ALA A 64 -3.91 -9.82 -1.99
N GLU A 65 -3.95 -9.95 -3.31
CA GLU A 65 -5.20 -10.03 -4.08
C GLU A 65 -6.03 -11.28 -3.73
N HIS A 66 -5.38 -12.42 -3.50
CA HIS A 66 -6.07 -13.62 -3.03
C HIS A 66 -6.77 -13.37 -1.70
N PHE A 67 -6.12 -12.68 -0.76
CA PHE A 67 -6.75 -12.33 0.51
C PHE A 67 -7.88 -11.32 0.36
N GLU A 68 -7.76 -10.30 -0.51
CA GLU A 68 -8.87 -9.38 -0.81
C GLU A 68 -10.09 -10.13 -1.36
N LYS A 69 -9.88 -11.10 -2.26
CA LYS A 69 -10.94 -11.90 -2.88
C LYS A 69 -11.53 -12.97 -1.97
N ALA A 70 -10.77 -13.43 -0.97
CA ALA A 70 -11.20 -14.44 0.00
C ALA A 70 -12.01 -13.84 1.15
N LEU A 71 -11.97 -12.51 1.34
CA LEU A 71 -12.82 -11.83 2.29
C LEU A 71 -14.23 -11.61 1.68
N PRO A 72 -15.31 -11.96 2.40
CA PRO A 72 -16.69 -11.88 1.93
C PRO A 72 -17.22 -10.44 1.85
#